data_AF-A0A6I2MAT9-F1
#
_entry.id   AF-A0A6I2MAT9-F1
#
_cell.length_a   1.000
_cell.length_b   1.000
_cell.length_c   1.000
_cell.angle_alpha   90.00
_cell.angle_beta   90.00
_cell.angle_gamma   90.00
#
_symmetry.space_group_name_H-M   'P 1'
#
loop_
_entity.id
_entity.type
_entity.pdbx_description
1 polymer ?
#
loop_
_entity_poly.entity_id
_entity_poly.type
_entity_poly.pdbx_seq_one_letter_code
_entity_poly.pdbx_strand_id
1 'polypeptide(L)'
;MKKVFNVDSEKHVQLVKKVIESAFKGLTTEEAVKLKKLYKECEYEYYTSLKLKYVLPLGMLKLEYHLPKEVEDYVTYSVHTLIQQLPTHYEAGDEISIEFG
;
A
#
# COMPACT_ATOMS: atom_id res chain seq x y z
N MET A 1 -11.22 0.41 24.50
CA MET A 1 -12.28 0.64 23.50
C MET A 1 -11.62 1.31 22.29
N LYS A 2 -11.80 0.77 21.07
CA LYS A 2 -11.20 1.37 19.86
C LYS A 2 -11.90 2.69 19.52
N LYS A 3 -11.17 3.64 18.97
CA LYS A 3 -11.72 4.94 18.53
C LYS A 3 -12.42 4.80 17.18
N VAL A 4 -13.42 5.63 16.91
CA VAL A 4 -14.02 5.71 15.57
C VAL A 4 -13.04 6.39 14.63
N PHE A 5 -12.80 5.78 13.48
CA PHE A 5 -12.01 6.39 12.42
C PHE A 5 -12.90 7.34 11.61
N ASN A 6 -12.62 8.64 11.69
CA ASN A 6 -13.26 9.66 10.88
C ASN A 6 -12.48 9.87 9.57
N VAL A 7 -13.08 9.55 8.42
CA VAL A 7 -12.48 9.71 7.08
C VAL A 7 -12.38 11.17 6.63
N ASP A 8 -13.19 12.06 7.21
CA ASP A 8 -13.15 13.50 6.93
C ASP A 8 -12.10 14.23 7.80
N SER A 9 -11.49 13.52 8.75
CA SER A 9 -10.43 14.08 9.58
C SER A 9 -9.10 14.06 8.85
N GLU A 10 -8.52 15.24 8.60
CA GLU A 10 -7.19 15.38 8.01
C GLU A 10 -6.15 14.53 8.74
N LYS A 11 -6.17 14.53 10.08
CA LYS A 11 -5.26 13.71 10.89
C LYS A 11 -5.36 12.23 10.57
N HIS A 12 -6.57 11.72 10.41
CA HIS A 12 -6.80 10.31 10.10
C HIS A 12 -6.42 9.97 8.66
N VAL A 13 -6.72 10.86 7.72
CA VAL A 13 -6.24 10.74 6.32
C VAL A 13 -4.71 10.63 6.29
N GLN A 14 -4.00 11.45 7.07
CA GLN A 14 -2.54 11.37 7.18
C GLN A 14 -2.05 10.02 7.75
N LEU A 15 -2.82 9.37 8.63
CA LEU A 15 -2.49 8.01 9.08
C LEU A 15 -2.63 6.99 7.94
N VAL A 16 -3.65 7.11 7.09
CA VAL A 16 -3.80 6.25 5.90
C VAL A 16 -2.64 6.46 4.92
N LYS A 17 -2.26 7.72 4.66
CA LYS A 17 -1.10 8.04 3.82
C LYS A 17 0.16 7.34 4.30
N LYS A 18 0.44 7.40 5.62
CA LYS A 18 1.59 6.71 6.22
C LYS A 18 1.55 5.19 6.07
N VAL A 19 0.36 4.58 6.11
CA VAL A 19 0.21 3.14 5.84
C VAL A 19 0.59 2.83 4.39
N ILE A 20 0.12 3.64 3.44
CA ILE A 20 0.44 3.49 2.02
C ILE A 20 1.94 3.69 1.79
N GLU A 21 2.54 4.77 2.28
CA GLU A 21 3.99 5.04 2.21
C GLU A 21 4.81 3.88 2.76
N SER A 22 4.41 3.34 3.92
CA SER A 22 5.09 2.22 4.56
C SER A 22 5.04 0.94 3.72
N ALA A 23 4.05 0.80 2.83
CA ALA A 23 3.95 -0.32 1.90
C ALA A 23 5.04 -0.29 0.81
N PHE A 24 5.56 0.90 0.50
CA PHE A 24 6.61 1.11 -0.50
C PHE A 24 8.00 1.17 0.11
N LYS A 25 8.11 1.29 1.44
CA LYS A 25 9.40 1.32 2.13
C LYS A 25 10.18 0.04 1.87
N GLY A 26 11.35 0.16 1.25
CA GLY A 26 12.20 -0.97 0.88
C GLY A 26 11.69 -1.79 -0.31
N LEU A 27 10.66 -1.32 -1.03
CA LEU A 27 10.26 -1.91 -2.30
C LEU A 27 11.32 -1.59 -3.36
N THR A 28 11.96 -2.64 -3.86
CA THR A 28 12.95 -2.50 -4.95
C THR A 28 12.25 -2.50 -6.31
N THR A 29 12.92 -1.97 -7.32
CA THR A 29 12.43 -2.06 -8.70
C THR A 29 12.16 -3.51 -9.13
N GLU A 30 13.06 -4.44 -8.80
CA GLU A 30 12.91 -5.85 -9.17
C GLU A 30 11.62 -6.44 -8.58
N GLU A 31 11.32 -6.13 -7.32
CA GLU A 31 10.07 -6.53 -6.68
C GLU A 31 8.85 -5.89 -7.36
N ALA A 32 8.91 -4.60 -7.72
CA ALA A 32 7.83 -3.92 -8.42
C ALA A 32 7.56 -4.55 -9.79
N VAL A 33 8.61 -4.88 -10.56
CA VAL A 33 8.48 -5.58 -11.85
C VAL A 33 7.89 -6.98 -11.67
N LYS A 34 8.32 -7.72 -10.65
CA LYS A 34 7.74 -9.03 -10.29
C LYS A 34 6.26 -8.93 -9.97
N LEU A 35 5.86 -7.95 -9.16
CA LEU A 35 4.45 -7.72 -8.81
C LEU A 35 3.61 -7.36 -10.04
N LYS A 36 4.12 -6.52 -10.95
CA LYS A 36 3.45 -6.20 -12.22
C LYS A 36 3.26 -7.41 -13.12
N LYS A 37 4.28 -8.25 -13.21
CA LYS A 37 4.22 -9.51 -13.97
C LYS A 37 3.19 -10.45 -13.35
N LEU A 38 3.24 -10.62 -12.03
CA LEU A 38 2.33 -11.47 -11.27
C LEU A 38 0.87 -11.03 -11.44
N TYR A 39 0.58 -9.73 -11.50
CA TYR A 39 -0.78 -9.24 -11.77
C TYR A 39 -1.34 -9.76 -13.09
N LYS A 40 -0.51 -9.85 -14.14
CA LYS A 40 -0.92 -10.36 -15.47
C LYS A 40 -1.05 -11.88 -15.50
N GLU A 41 -0.34 -12.59 -14.65
CA GLU A 41 -0.26 -14.06 -14.65
C GLU A 41 -1.27 -14.69 -13.69
N CYS A 42 -1.40 -14.14 -12.48
CA CYS A 42 -2.26 -14.66 -11.42
C CYS A 42 -2.68 -13.52 -10.47
N GLU A 43 -3.89 -12.96 -10.68
CA GLU A 43 -4.40 -11.86 -9.86
C GLU A 43 -4.52 -12.23 -8.38
N TYR A 44 -4.88 -13.48 -8.07
CA TYR A 44 -5.02 -13.94 -6.68
C TYR A 44 -3.69 -13.88 -5.91
N GLU A 45 -2.61 -14.39 -6.51
CA GLU A 45 -1.28 -14.34 -5.91
C GLU A 45 -0.74 -12.91 -5.87
N TYR A 46 -1.05 -12.10 -6.87
CA TYR A 46 -0.73 -10.68 -6.88
C TYR A 46 -1.36 -9.96 -5.69
N TYR A 47 -2.68 -10.05 -5.49
CA TYR A 47 -3.33 -9.34 -4.38
C TYR A 47 -2.93 -9.88 -3.02
N THR A 48 -2.62 -11.18 -2.93
CA THR A 48 -2.03 -11.76 -1.72
C THR A 48 -0.66 -11.13 -1.41
N SER A 49 0.23 -11.06 -2.42
CA SER A 49 1.56 -10.48 -2.28
C SER A 49 1.51 -8.98 -2.00
N LEU A 50 0.60 -8.27 -2.66
CA LEU A 50 0.34 -6.84 -2.45
C LEU A 50 -0.09 -6.57 -1.01
N LYS A 51 -1.01 -7.37 -0.48
CA LYS A 51 -1.54 -7.22 0.88
C LYS A 51 -0.45 -7.35 1.93
N LEU A 52 0.52 -8.24 1.73
CA LEU A 52 1.66 -8.41 2.64
C LEU A 52 2.47 -7.12 2.80
N LYS A 53 2.50 -6.22 1.81
CA LYS A 53 3.22 -4.95 1.89
C LYS A 53 2.62 -3.97 2.90
N TYR A 54 1.30 -3.97 3.11
CA TYR A 54 0.63 -3.00 3.99
C TYR A 54 -0.15 -3.64 5.16
N VAL A 55 -0.23 -4.96 5.26
CA VAL A 55 -1.04 -5.64 6.30
C VAL A 55 -0.57 -5.31 7.71
N LEU A 56 0.75 -5.21 7.95
CA LEU A 56 1.30 -4.85 9.25
C LEU A 56 0.97 -3.40 9.65
N PRO A 57 1.33 -2.36 8.86
CA PRO A 57 1.00 -0.98 9.23
C PRO A 57 -0.51 -0.74 9.33
N LEU A 58 -1.31 -1.33 8.44
CA LEU A 58 -2.77 -1.26 8.53
C LEU A 58 -3.30 -1.97 9.78
N GLY A 59 -2.73 -3.13 10.13
CA GLY A 59 -3.04 -3.88 11.34
C GLY A 59 -2.78 -3.08 12.61
N MET A 60 -1.64 -2.37 12.68
CA MET A 60 -1.32 -1.47 13.80
C MET A 60 -2.37 -0.35 13.93
N LEU A 61 -2.80 0.23 12.81
CA LEU A 61 -3.87 1.24 12.82
C LEU A 61 -5.21 0.64 13.30
N LYS A 62 -5.54 -0.60 12.90
CA LYS A 62 -6.73 -1.32 13.37
C LYS A 62 -6.69 -1.66 14.86
N LEU A 63 -5.52 -1.69 15.52
CA LEU A 63 -5.47 -1.88 16.97
C LEU A 63 -6.05 -0.68 17.72
N GLU A 64 -5.83 0.53 17.19
CA GLU A 64 -6.27 1.78 17.80
C GLU A 64 -7.67 2.21 17.35
N TYR A 65 -8.03 1.95 16.10
CA TYR A 65 -9.26 2.45 15.47
C TYR A 65 -10.15 1.33 14.92
N HIS A 66 -11.47 1.58 14.91
CA HIS A 66 -12.40 0.83 14.09
C HIS A 66 -12.34 1.37 12.66
N LEU A 67 -11.61 0.69 11.79
CA LEU A 67 -11.48 1.08 10.38
C LEU A 67 -12.70 0.58 9.58
N PRO A 68 -13.38 1.46 8.82
CA PRO A 68 -14.35 1.04 7.83
C PRO A 68 -13.68 0.24 6.73
N LYS A 69 -14.41 -0.69 6.11
CA LYS A 69 -13.94 -1.48 4.96
C LYS A 69 -13.42 -0.60 3.83
N GLU A 70 -14.08 0.53 3.59
CA GLU A 70 -13.70 1.53 2.58
C GLU A 70 -12.25 2.02 2.73
N VAL A 71 -11.74 2.13 3.96
CA VAL A 71 -10.33 2.50 4.20
C VAL A 71 -9.39 1.38 3.77
N GLU A 72 -9.75 0.12 4.01
CA GLU A 72 -8.95 -1.03 3.57
C GLU A 72 -8.95 -1.17 2.05
N ASP A 73 -10.11 -0.99 1.44
CA ASP A 73 -10.28 -1.02 -0.01
C ASP A 73 -9.49 0.14 -0.66
N TYR A 74 -9.53 1.34 -0.07
CA TYR A 74 -8.75 2.49 -0.52
C TYR A 74 -7.25 2.26 -0.42
N VAL A 75 -6.73 1.70 0.69
CA VAL A 75 -5.30 1.37 0.82
C VAL A 75 -4.90 0.36 -0.24
N THR A 76 -5.68 -0.70 -0.40
CA THR A 76 -5.41 -1.76 -1.40
C THR A 76 -5.36 -1.18 -2.81
N TYR A 77 -6.38 -0.40 -3.18
CA TYR A 77 -6.47 0.26 -4.47
C TYR A 77 -5.32 1.26 -4.71
N SER A 78 -4.96 2.04 -3.70
CA SER A 78 -3.89 3.03 -3.80
C SER A 78 -2.54 2.35 -4.01
N VAL A 79 -2.21 1.33 -3.21
CA VAL A 79 -0.95 0.58 -3.35
C VAL A 79 -0.90 -0.13 -4.71
N HIS A 80 -2.01 -0.75 -5.14
CA HIS A 80 -2.11 -1.33 -6.49
C HIS A 80 -1.80 -0.29 -7.58
N THR A 81 -2.53 0.82 -7.58
CA THR A 81 -2.45 1.87 -8.60
C THR A 81 -1.04 2.42 -8.71
N LEU A 82 -0.43 2.75 -7.58
CA LEU A 82 0.93 3.29 -7.54
C LEU A 82 1.94 2.27 -8.06
N ILE A 83 1.85 0.99 -7.65
CA ILE A 83 2.73 -0.05 -8.22
C ILE A 83 2.58 -0.08 -9.74
N GLN A 84 1.36 -0.11 -10.27
CA GLN A 84 1.15 -0.17 -11.72
C GLN A 84 1.69 1.07 -12.45
N GLN A 85 1.72 2.24 -11.80
CA GLN A 85 2.27 3.49 -12.35
C GLN A 85 3.81 3.58 -12.30
N LEU A 86 4.49 2.77 -11.49
CA LEU A 86 5.96 2.81 -11.41
C LEU A 86 6.61 2.56 -12.78
N PRO A 87 7.67 3.26 -13.17
CA PRO A 87 8.39 2.94 -14.40
C PRO A 87 8.90 1.49 -14.39
N THR A 88 8.83 0.82 -15.54
CA THR A 88 9.40 -0.52 -15.74
C THR A 88 10.84 -0.49 -16.26
N HIS A 89 11.40 0.72 -16.40
CA HIS A 89 12.76 0.98 -16.89
C HIS A 89 13.57 1.61 -15.77
N TYR A 90 14.02 0.80 -14.82
CA TYR A 90 15.08 1.20 -13.89
C TYR A 90 16.22 0.21 -14.00
N GLU A 91 17.43 0.67 -13.67
CA GLU A 91 18.58 -0.21 -13.50
C GLU A 91 18.37 -1.10 -12.27
N ALA A 92 18.90 -2.32 -12.31
CA ALA A 92 18.72 -3.27 -11.22
C ALA A 92 19.41 -2.74 -9.94
N GLY A 93 18.63 -2.50 -8.88
CA GLY A 93 19.15 -2.10 -7.57
C GLY A 93 18.57 -0.82 -6.99
N ASP A 94 17.82 -0.04 -7.77
CA ASP A 94 17.23 1.21 -7.27
C ASP A 94 16.04 0.94 -6.32
N GLU A 95 16.08 1.58 -5.15
CA GLU A 95 14.94 1.68 -4.23
C GLU A 95 13.94 2.71 -4.74
N ILE A 96 12.65 2.37 -4.68
CA ILE A 96 11.58 3.26 -5.11
C ILE A 96 11.24 4.20 -3.96
N SER A 97 11.41 5.50 -4.18
CA SER A 97 10.90 6.56 -3.30
C SER A 97 9.61 7.14 -3.87
N ILE A 98 8.51 7.03 -3.13
CA ILE A 98 7.24 7.70 -3.46
C ILE A 98 7.04 8.83 -2.45
N GLU A 99 7.07 10.07 -2.93
CA GLU A 99 6.69 11.25 -2.15
C GLU A 99 5.20 11.54 -2.38
N PHE A 100 4.41 11.55 -1.31
CA PHE A 100 3.02 11.98 -1.35
C PHE A 100 2.95 13.46 -0.98
N GLY A 101 2.39 14.28 -1.88
CA GLY A 101 2.02 15.67 -1.59
C GLY A 101 0.88 15.82 -0.58
#